data_AF-G3EL86-F1
#
_entry.id   AF-G3EL86-F1
#
_cell.length_a   1.000
_cell.length_b   1.000
_cell.length_c   1.000
_cell.angle_alpha   90.00
_cell.angle_beta   90.00
_cell.angle_gamma   90.00
#
_symmetry.space_group_name_H-M   'P 1'
#
loop_
_entity.id
_entity.type
_entity.pdbx_description
1 polymer ?
#
loop_
_entity_poly.entity_id
_entity_poly.type
_entity_poly.pdbx_seq_one_letter_code
_entity_poly.pdbx_strand_id
1 'polypeptide(L)'
;EIVRPDPKAESELANLRVELIEQERKYRAAEEQLNIFQSELAALKARGPQVEVKEITKEVIKHKTDPEVVAELERLRGEILEKTRVVERSELEINQLKQEIKSWIDTKPQVQVKEVVQEVLQYREDPDTKKELETLRSKLAEEQKKRIDLESERMTQEERIRQKEIELSQVREKVVQQEVVKYEEDPLLKSEVNSFSKSIQTELKQKDALQEEFRKLQWRKSELERQLEELERERQSRREAELEIQKLKMRLNELEQREIETKEKVTLKQKVVLQQDLQQEKEHNMLLQVEEERHRRQILETELEALRKKLIVLEKMEVKEKVVFTEKIEVEKDAETEQEIHRLKSMMEEESRRKRDLEAEVDRLQAHLSELEFSNSKSNKELEYLREEVHKLQMEKQSLQIETRHLQSEIEITIKEAQGLRSLTQVDSGVNLDSRLASLERELKELQKISRDKDAEIEQLNKRFETMQIKREQRENHLRRSIVVIDPDTGREMSPEEARNLGLIDWKMYVNLQS
;
A
#
# COMPACT_ATOMS: atom_id res chain seq x y z
N GLU A 1 -7.32 160.13 -14.57
CA GLU A 1 -7.08 158.90 -15.35
C GLU A 1 -7.87 157.76 -14.74
N ILE A 2 -8.85 157.24 -15.48
CA ILE A 2 -9.44 155.91 -15.29
C ILE A 2 -9.81 155.46 -16.70
N VAL A 3 -8.95 154.65 -17.34
CA VAL A 3 -9.27 154.04 -18.64
C VAL A 3 -10.34 152.99 -18.36
N ARG A 4 -11.59 153.29 -18.73
CA ARG A 4 -12.68 152.30 -18.71
C ARG A 4 -12.39 151.25 -19.78
N PRO A 5 -12.35 149.96 -19.47
CA PRO A 5 -12.19 148.93 -20.48
C PRO A 5 -13.36 148.94 -21.47
N ASP A 6 -13.08 148.56 -22.71
CA ASP A 6 -14.07 148.51 -23.79
C ASP A 6 -15.10 147.40 -23.49
N PRO A 7 -16.41 147.68 -23.36
CA PRO A 7 -17.40 146.71 -22.89
C PRO A 7 -17.52 145.46 -23.78
N LYS A 8 -17.13 145.56 -25.06
CA LYS A 8 -17.07 144.40 -25.96
C LYS A 8 -15.95 143.43 -25.60
N ALA A 9 -14.76 143.95 -25.29
CA ALA A 9 -13.63 143.14 -24.84
C ALA A 9 -13.93 142.48 -23.49
N GLU A 10 -14.63 143.16 -22.58
CA GLU A 10 -15.09 142.55 -21.32
C GLU A 10 -16.11 141.42 -21.56
N SER A 11 -17.02 141.57 -22.53
CA SER A 11 -17.99 140.52 -22.88
C SER A 11 -17.35 139.30 -23.56
N GLU A 12 -16.36 139.51 -24.44
CA GLU A 12 -15.60 138.43 -25.08
C GLU A 12 -14.71 137.71 -24.05
N LEU A 13 -14.08 138.45 -23.12
CA LEU A 13 -13.33 137.87 -22.01
C LEU A 13 -14.24 137.07 -21.07
N ALA A 14 -15.46 137.54 -20.83
CA ALA A 14 -16.46 136.80 -20.05
C ALA A 14 -16.90 135.52 -20.76
N ASN A 15 -17.13 135.55 -22.08
CA ASN A 15 -17.47 134.38 -22.87
C ASN A 15 -16.33 133.35 -22.90
N LEU A 16 -15.09 133.79 -23.11
CA LEU A 16 -13.91 132.91 -23.08
C LEU A 16 -13.68 132.30 -21.69
N ARG A 17 -14.00 133.03 -20.61
CA ARG A 17 -13.97 132.46 -19.25
C ARG A 17 -15.03 131.38 -19.06
N VAL A 18 -16.24 131.58 -19.59
CA VAL A 18 -17.30 130.56 -19.54
C VAL A 18 -16.89 129.34 -20.36
N GLU A 19 -16.36 129.54 -21.56
CA GLU A 19 -15.90 128.46 -22.43
C GLU A 19 -14.73 127.68 -21.81
N LEU A 20 -13.79 128.36 -21.15
CA LEU A 20 -12.71 127.72 -20.40
C LEU A 20 -13.26 126.84 -19.26
N ILE A 21 -14.23 127.35 -18.48
CA ILE A 21 -14.87 126.58 -17.40
C ILE A 21 -15.62 125.37 -17.97
N GLU A 22 -16.28 125.51 -19.13
CA GLU A 22 -16.94 124.39 -19.80
C GLU A 22 -15.94 123.34 -20.31
N GLN A 23 -14.78 123.76 -20.85
CA GLN A 23 -13.72 122.85 -21.25
C GLN A 23 -13.07 122.16 -20.05
N GLU A 24 -12.85 122.86 -18.94
CA GLU A 24 -12.36 122.26 -17.69
C GLU A 24 -13.34 121.23 -17.15
N ARG A 25 -14.65 121.48 -17.22
CA ARG A 25 -15.69 120.50 -16.84
C ARG A 25 -15.66 119.26 -17.74
N LYS A 26 -15.54 119.44 -19.06
CA LYS A 26 -15.43 118.32 -20.01
C LYS A 26 -14.16 117.52 -19.78
N TYR A 27 -13.04 118.19 -19.51
CA TYR A 27 -11.77 117.55 -19.20
C TYR A 27 -11.87 116.72 -17.92
N ARG A 28 -12.41 117.29 -16.84
CA ARG A 28 -12.63 116.55 -15.58
C ARG A 28 -13.55 115.34 -15.77
N ALA A 29 -14.64 115.48 -16.52
CA ALA A 29 -15.53 114.36 -16.81
C ALA A 29 -14.82 113.25 -17.62
N ALA A 30 -13.98 113.60 -18.59
CA ALA A 30 -13.19 112.64 -19.36
C ALA A 30 -12.11 111.97 -18.50
N GLU A 31 -11.49 112.71 -17.59
CA GLU A 31 -10.50 112.20 -16.64
C GLU A 31 -11.13 111.24 -15.63
N GLU A 32 -12.34 111.53 -15.15
CA GLU A 32 -13.15 110.62 -14.33
C GLU A 32 -13.47 109.32 -15.08
N GLN A 33 -13.89 109.40 -16.34
CA GLN A 33 -14.12 108.20 -17.15
C GLN A 33 -12.85 107.39 -17.39
N LEU A 34 -11.71 108.06 -17.65
CA LEU A 34 -10.43 107.40 -17.78
C LEU A 34 -10.06 106.65 -16.49
N ASN A 35 -10.32 107.24 -15.34
CA ASN A 35 -10.03 106.64 -14.04
C ASN A 35 -10.94 105.43 -13.76
N ILE A 36 -12.22 105.51 -14.15
CA ILE A 36 -13.15 104.37 -14.11
C ILE A 36 -12.62 103.24 -15.00
N PHE A 37 -12.28 103.52 -16.27
CA PHE A 37 -11.73 102.49 -17.16
C PHE A 37 -10.39 101.93 -16.67
N GLN A 38 -9.52 102.75 -16.08
CA GLN A 38 -8.28 102.27 -15.47
C GLN A 38 -8.57 101.35 -14.28
N SER A 39 -9.56 101.68 -13.44
CA SER A 39 -9.98 100.83 -12.32
C SER A 39 -10.63 99.52 -12.80
N GLU A 40 -11.43 99.55 -13.87
CA GLU A 40 -12.03 98.36 -14.48
C GLU A 40 -10.96 97.48 -15.13
N LEU A 41 -9.99 98.08 -15.82
CA LEU A 41 -8.88 97.35 -16.44
C LEU A 41 -7.94 96.76 -15.37
N ALA A 42 -7.74 97.47 -14.25
CA ALA A 42 -7.04 96.95 -13.08
C ALA A 42 -7.82 95.80 -12.42
N ALA A 43 -9.16 95.93 -12.29
CA ALA A 43 -10.02 94.87 -11.78
C ALA A 43 -10.03 93.63 -12.69
N LEU A 44 -10.05 93.82 -14.01
CA LEU A 44 -9.96 92.73 -14.99
C LEU A 44 -8.58 92.06 -14.98
N LYS A 45 -7.49 92.84 -14.86
CA LYS A 45 -6.14 92.31 -14.69
C LYS A 45 -5.98 91.56 -13.36
N ALA A 46 -6.56 92.07 -12.28
CA ALA A 46 -6.53 91.46 -10.95
C ALA A 46 -7.41 90.22 -10.85
N ARG A 47 -8.52 90.18 -11.60
CA ARG A 47 -9.37 88.99 -11.73
C ARG A 47 -8.60 87.79 -12.29
N GLY A 48 -7.53 88.05 -13.06
CA GLY A 48 -6.59 87.04 -13.51
C GLY A 48 -7.26 85.91 -14.31
N PRO A 49 -6.50 84.87 -14.69
CA PRO A 49 -7.07 83.65 -15.23
C PRO A 49 -7.95 82.97 -14.17
N GLN A 50 -9.27 82.92 -14.39
CA GLN A 50 -10.23 82.23 -13.54
C GLN A 50 -10.18 80.73 -13.87
N VAL A 51 -9.16 80.04 -13.36
CA VAL A 51 -8.96 78.59 -13.54
C VAL A 51 -9.99 77.81 -12.73
N GLU A 52 -11.09 77.40 -13.36
CA GLU A 52 -11.93 76.32 -12.83
C GLU A 52 -11.18 74.98 -12.99
N VAL A 53 -10.50 74.55 -11.93
CA VAL A 53 -9.88 73.22 -11.91
C VAL A 53 -11.01 72.19 -11.74
N LYS A 54 -11.47 71.61 -12.84
CA LYS A 54 -12.26 70.36 -12.79
C LYS A 54 -11.27 69.20 -12.59
N GLU A 55 -11.13 68.74 -11.34
CA GLU A 55 -10.41 67.50 -11.05
C GLU A 55 -11.25 66.32 -11.54
N ILE A 56 -10.85 65.74 -12.68
CA ILE A 56 -11.42 64.49 -13.18
C ILE A 56 -10.53 63.37 -12.65
N THR A 57 -10.95 62.71 -11.57
CA THR A 57 -10.34 61.46 -11.10
C THR A 57 -10.69 60.34 -12.08
N LYS A 58 -9.68 59.77 -12.73
CA LYS A 58 -9.80 58.55 -13.53
C LYS A 58 -9.21 57.41 -12.72
N GLU A 59 -10.08 56.61 -12.10
CA GLU A 59 -9.66 55.36 -11.44
C GLU A 59 -9.35 54.32 -12.52
N VAL A 60 -8.09 53.87 -12.58
CA VAL A 60 -7.65 52.80 -13.47
C VAL A 60 -7.45 51.56 -12.61
N ILE A 61 -8.40 50.63 -12.66
CA ILE A 61 -8.33 49.35 -11.94
C ILE A 61 -7.48 48.39 -12.79
N LYS A 62 -6.22 48.19 -12.40
CA LYS A 62 -5.39 47.12 -12.97
C LYS A 62 -5.58 45.87 -12.13
N HIS A 63 -6.12 44.82 -12.74
CA HIS A 63 -6.38 43.54 -12.11
C HIS A 63 -5.04 42.78 -12.11
N LYS A 64 -4.48 42.54 -10.92
CA LYS A 64 -3.31 41.68 -10.73
C LYS A 64 -3.71 40.58 -9.76
N THR A 65 -3.57 39.33 -10.20
CA THR A 65 -3.71 38.14 -9.37
C THR A 65 -2.74 38.23 -8.19
N ASP A 66 -3.19 37.84 -6.99
CA ASP A 66 -2.37 37.89 -5.79
C ASP A 66 -1.02 37.20 -5.97
N PRO A 67 0.11 37.88 -5.70
CA PRO A 67 1.43 37.27 -5.85
C PRO A 67 1.62 36.06 -4.92
N GLU A 68 0.91 36.02 -3.79
CA GLU A 68 0.90 34.89 -2.86
C GLU A 68 0.20 33.66 -3.45
N VAL A 69 -0.94 33.84 -4.14
CA VAL A 69 -1.68 32.73 -4.79
C VAL A 69 -0.86 32.14 -5.94
N VAL A 70 -0.17 32.99 -6.70
CA VAL A 70 0.74 32.52 -7.77
C VAL A 70 1.90 31.72 -7.18
N ALA A 71 2.51 32.20 -6.09
CA ALA A 71 3.58 31.47 -5.40
C ALA A 71 3.10 30.13 -4.81
N GLU A 72 1.89 30.08 -4.23
CA GLU A 72 1.29 28.84 -3.75
C GLU A 72 0.99 27.85 -4.89
N LEU A 73 0.50 28.33 -6.03
CA LEU A 73 0.29 27.51 -7.22
C LEU A 73 1.61 26.96 -7.78
N GLU A 74 2.66 27.76 -7.82
CA GLU A 74 4.00 27.31 -8.22
C GLU A 74 4.57 26.27 -7.26
N ARG A 75 4.40 26.47 -5.95
CA ARG A 75 4.78 25.50 -4.92
C ARG A 75 4.03 24.17 -5.08
N LEU A 76 2.70 24.22 -5.24
CA LEU A 76 1.86 23.04 -5.45
C LEU A 76 2.22 22.32 -6.75
N ARG A 77 2.49 23.06 -7.84
CA ARG A 77 3.00 22.47 -9.09
C ARG A 77 4.34 21.78 -8.90
N GLY A 78 5.25 22.37 -8.13
CA GLY A 78 6.53 21.75 -7.77
C GLY A 78 6.34 20.45 -6.98
N GLU A 79 5.44 20.43 -6.00
CA GLU A 79 5.11 19.23 -5.22
C GLU A 79 4.48 18.13 -6.07
N ILE A 80 3.60 18.48 -7.01
CA ILE A 80 3.00 17.52 -7.95
C ILE A 80 4.08 16.93 -8.85
N LEU A 81 4.99 17.75 -9.39
CA LEU A 81 6.09 17.27 -10.23
C LEU A 81 7.02 16.32 -9.47
N GLU A 82 7.39 16.65 -8.23
CA GLU A 82 8.25 15.76 -7.43
C GLU A 82 7.54 14.45 -7.07
N LYS A 83 6.26 14.50 -6.69
CA LYS A 83 5.46 13.28 -6.47
C LYS A 83 5.33 12.44 -7.74
N THR A 84 5.14 13.07 -8.89
CA THR A 84 5.08 12.37 -10.19
C THR A 84 6.39 11.65 -10.48
N ARG A 85 7.54 12.28 -10.23
CA ARG A 85 8.86 11.64 -10.37
C ARG A 85 9.06 10.45 -9.42
N VAL A 86 8.55 10.53 -8.19
CA VAL A 86 8.60 9.40 -7.25
C VAL A 86 7.74 8.24 -7.78
N VAL A 87 6.54 8.52 -8.27
CA VAL A 87 5.66 7.52 -8.88
C VAL A 87 6.33 6.87 -10.08
N GLU A 88 6.85 7.64 -11.02
CA GLU A 88 7.57 7.13 -12.20
C GLU A 88 8.76 6.22 -11.80
N ARG A 89 9.55 6.61 -10.78
CA ARG A 89 10.64 5.76 -10.27
C ARG A 89 10.11 4.45 -9.69
N SER A 90 9.06 4.50 -8.88
CA SER A 90 8.47 3.29 -8.29
C SER A 90 7.83 2.39 -9.34
N GLU A 91 7.23 2.94 -10.40
CA GLU A 91 6.69 2.17 -11.52
C GLU A 91 7.80 1.45 -12.30
N LEU A 92 8.96 2.09 -12.50
CA LEU A 92 10.13 1.45 -13.10
C LEU A 92 10.63 0.27 -12.25
N GLU A 93 10.72 0.44 -10.93
CA GLU A 93 11.11 -0.63 -9.99
C GLU A 93 10.11 -1.78 -10.00
N ILE A 94 8.81 -1.48 -9.95
CA ILE A 94 7.74 -2.49 -10.07
C ILE A 94 7.86 -3.26 -11.38
N ASN A 95 8.17 -2.59 -12.49
CA ASN A 95 8.33 -3.24 -13.78
C ASN A 95 9.57 -4.14 -13.83
N GLN A 96 10.69 -3.74 -13.21
CA GLN A 96 11.88 -4.58 -13.06
C GLN A 96 11.58 -5.83 -12.23
N LEU A 97 10.96 -5.66 -11.06
CA LEU A 97 10.57 -6.79 -10.20
C LEU A 97 9.59 -7.74 -10.90
N LYS A 98 8.62 -7.21 -11.67
CA LYS A 98 7.72 -8.04 -12.49
C LYS A 98 8.48 -8.85 -13.54
N GLN A 99 9.50 -8.27 -14.18
CA GLN A 99 10.35 -8.99 -15.13
C GLN A 99 11.17 -10.08 -14.44
N GLU A 100 11.73 -9.80 -13.26
CA GLU A 100 12.44 -10.78 -12.44
C GLU A 100 11.51 -11.94 -12.06
N ILE A 101 10.34 -11.65 -11.49
CA ILE A 101 9.34 -12.66 -11.15
C ILE A 101 8.99 -13.51 -12.36
N LYS A 102 8.76 -12.88 -13.52
CA LYS A 102 8.49 -13.61 -14.77
C LYS A 102 9.66 -14.50 -15.17
N SER A 103 10.90 -14.02 -15.04
CA SER A 103 12.10 -14.83 -15.30
C SER A 103 12.22 -16.02 -14.33
N TRP A 104 11.85 -15.84 -13.06
CA TRP A 104 11.81 -16.93 -12.07
C TRP A 104 10.72 -17.96 -12.37
N ILE A 105 9.55 -17.51 -12.86
CA ILE A 105 8.46 -18.39 -13.30
C ILE A 105 8.87 -19.18 -14.55
N ASP A 106 9.49 -18.50 -15.52
CA ASP A 106 9.94 -19.10 -16.78
C ASP A 106 11.14 -20.03 -16.56
N THR A 107 11.95 -19.75 -15.54
CA THR A 107 12.98 -20.66 -15.02
C THR A 107 12.30 -21.78 -14.25
N LYS A 108 11.71 -22.73 -14.99
CA LYS A 108 11.27 -24.01 -14.41
C LYS A 108 12.42 -24.57 -13.57
N PRO A 109 12.17 -25.06 -12.34
CA PRO A 109 13.20 -25.75 -11.58
C PRO A 109 13.74 -26.88 -12.45
N GLN A 110 15.07 -26.93 -12.62
CA GLN A 110 15.73 -28.02 -13.32
C GLN A 110 15.54 -29.30 -12.50
N VAL A 111 14.39 -29.95 -12.67
CA VAL A 111 14.19 -31.31 -12.19
C VAL A 111 15.01 -32.18 -13.14
N GLN A 112 16.11 -32.74 -12.64
CA GLN A 112 16.88 -33.76 -13.33
C GLN A 112 16.00 -34.99 -13.53
N VAL A 113 15.22 -35.02 -14.61
CA VAL A 113 14.67 -36.28 -15.12
C VAL A 113 15.86 -36.99 -15.75
N LYS A 114 16.49 -37.88 -14.99
CA LYS A 114 17.43 -38.87 -15.54
C LYS A 114 16.61 -39.80 -16.45
N GLU A 115 16.47 -39.43 -17.71
CA GLU A 115 16.23 -40.40 -18.77
C GLU A 115 17.47 -41.30 -18.85
N VAL A 116 17.39 -42.44 -18.17
CA VAL A 116 18.33 -43.54 -18.37
C VAL A 116 17.97 -44.13 -19.74
N VAL A 117 18.64 -43.66 -20.78
CA VAL A 117 18.73 -44.40 -22.04
C VAL A 117 19.58 -45.62 -21.75
N GLN A 118 18.94 -46.72 -21.33
CA GLN A 118 19.60 -48.00 -21.23
C GLN A 118 19.61 -48.64 -22.62
N GLU A 119 20.70 -48.37 -23.32
CA GLU A 119 21.09 -49.08 -24.52
C GLU A 119 21.09 -50.60 -24.24
N VAL A 120 20.56 -51.33 -25.21
CA VAL A 120 20.24 -52.75 -25.17
C VAL A 120 21.47 -53.58 -24.81
N LEU A 121 21.61 -53.92 -23.53
CA LEU A 121 22.29 -55.13 -23.08
C LEU A 121 21.21 -56.05 -22.53
N GLN A 122 21.13 -57.24 -23.14
CA GLN A 122 20.19 -58.31 -22.83
C GLN A 122 20.06 -58.56 -21.32
N TYR A 123 19.18 -57.83 -20.66
CA TYR A 123 18.74 -58.14 -19.32
C TYR A 123 17.58 -59.12 -19.49
N ARG A 124 17.78 -60.36 -19.05
CA ARG A 124 16.67 -61.24 -18.73
C ARG A 124 15.88 -60.52 -17.65
N GLU A 125 14.82 -59.83 -18.04
CA GLU A 125 13.84 -59.29 -17.10
C GLU A 125 13.31 -60.44 -16.26
N ASP A 126 13.52 -60.35 -14.94
CA ASP A 126 13.06 -61.35 -13.99
C ASP A 126 11.54 -61.57 -14.18
N PRO A 127 11.08 -62.83 -14.28
CA PRO A 127 9.70 -63.16 -14.64
C PRO A 127 8.67 -62.56 -13.69
N ASP A 128 9.07 -62.22 -12.47
CA ASP A 128 8.18 -61.63 -11.47
C ASP A 128 7.95 -60.13 -11.70
N THR A 129 8.94 -59.41 -12.23
CA THR A 129 8.75 -58.00 -12.64
C THR A 129 7.78 -57.87 -13.82
N LYS A 130 7.76 -58.86 -14.73
CA LYS A 130 6.77 -58.94 -15.81
C LYS A 130 5.37 -59.20 -15.30
N LYS A 131 5.21 -60.14 -14.37
CA LYS A 131 3.90 -60.40 -13.74
C LYS A 131 3.41 -59.17 -12.97
N GLU A 132 4.29 -58.47 -12.27
CA GLU A 132 3.93 -57.23 -11.56
C GLU A 132 3.50 -56.13 -12.54
N LEU A 133 4.26 -55.90 -13.61
CA LEU A 133 3.87 -54.95 -14.66
C LEU A 133 2.56 -55.33 -15.34
N GLU A 134 2.33 -56.62 -15.58
CA GLU A 134 1.09 -57.12 -16.17
C GLU A 134 -0.09 -56.97 -15.20
N THR A 135 0.12 -57.16 -13.90
CA THR A 135 -0.92 -56.88 -12.88
C THR A 135 -1.21 -55.39 -12.75
N LEU A 136 -0.20 -54.52 -12.82
CA LEU A 136 -0.38 -53.07 -12.77
C LEU A 136 -1.06 -52.56 -14.03
N ARG A 137 -0.70 -53.11 -15.20
CA ARG A 137 -1.35 -52.82 -16.48
C ARG A 137 -2.81 -53.29 -16.49
N SER A 138 -3.08 -54.46 -15.91
CA SER A 138 -4.45 -54.98 -15.74
C SER A 138 -5.26 -54.10 -14.78
N LYS A 139 -4.69 -53.69 -13.64
CA LYS A 139 -5.32 -52.76 -12.70
C LYS A 139 -5.60 -51.40 -13.34
N LEU A 140 -4.66 -50.87 -14.12
CA LEU A 140 -4.85 -49.60 -14.84
C LEU A 140 -5.98 -49.72 -15.88
N ALA A 141 -6.03 -50.82 -16.63
CA ALA A 141 -7.09 -51.08 -17.58
C ALA A 141 -8.46 -51.27 -16.89
N GLU A 142 -8.50 -51.92 -15.72
CA GLU A 142 -9.71 -52.04 -14.91
C GLU A 142 -10.18 -50.68 -14.38
N GLU A 143 -9.27 -49.82 -13.89
CA GLU A 143 -9.64 -48.47 -13.43
C GLU A 143 -10.09 -47.56 -14.58
N GLN A 144 -9.47 -47.68 -15.77
CA GLN A 144 -9.93 -47.00 -16.97
C GLN A 144 -11.34 -47.48 -17.39
N LYS A 145 -11.59 -48.80 -17.33
CA LYS A 145 -12.90 -49.36 -17.61
C LYS A 145 -13.95 -48.92 -16.59
N LYS A 146 -13.63 -48.93 -15.29
CA LYS A 146 -14.52 -48.41 -14.23
C LYS A 146 -14.85 -46.94 -14.43
N ARG A 147 -13.90 -46.10 -14.86
CA ARG A 147 -14.18 -44.69 -15.19
C ARG A 147 -15.17 -44.57 -16.34
N ILE A 148 -14.99 -45.35 -17.40
CA ILE A 148 -15.90 -45.37 -18.55
C ILE A 148 -17.28 -45.89 -18.14
N ASP A 149 -17.34 -46.95 -17.33
CA ASP A 149 -18.59 -47.53 -16.83
C ASP A 149 -19.33 -46.51 -15.93
N LEU A 150 -18.65 -45.84 -14.99
CA LEU A 150 -19.21 -44.77 -14.15
C LEU A 150 -19.70 -43.57 -14.96
N GLU A 151 -18.96 -43.18 -16.00
CA GLU A 151 -19.37 -42.10 -16.90
C GLU A 151 -20.60 -42.50 -17.73
N SER A 152 -20.66 -43.75 -18.19
CA SER A 152 -21.84 -44.30 -18.87
C SER A 152 -23.05 -44.37 -17.93
N GLU A 153 -22.87 -44.79 -16.68
CA GLU A 153 -23.92 -44.81 -15.66
C GLU A 153 -24.41 -43.39 -15.37
N ARG A 154 -23.51 -42.41 -15.24
CA ARG A 154 -23.86 -40.99 -15.08
C ARG A 154 -24.73 -40.51 -16.24
N MET A 155 -24.34 -40.82 -17.48
CA MET A 155 -25.13 -40.45 -18.67
C MET A 155 -26.52 -41.09 -18.65
N THR A 156 -26.63 -42.37 -18.30
CA THR A 156 -27.95 -43.02 -18.19
C THR A 156 -28.80 -42.45 -17.05
N GLN A 157 -28.18 -42.06 -15.93
CA GLN A 157 -28.87 -41.39 -14.83
C GLN A 157 -29.34 -39.99 -15.24
N GLU A 158 -28.50 -39.21 -15.92
CA GLU A 158 -28.86 -37.90 -16.48
C GLU A 158 -30.00 -38.02 -17.51
N GLU A 159 -29.98 -39.02 -18.40
CA GLU A 159 -31.09 -39.28 -19.32
C GLU A 159 -32.37 -39.70 -18.60
N ARG A 160 -32.28 -40.54 -17.57
CA ARG A 160 -33.43 -40.89 -16.72
C ARG A 160 -33.97 -39.70 -15.94
N ILE A 161 -33.10 -38.79 -15.49
CA ILE A 161 -33.50 -37.53 -14.85
C ILE A 161 -34.22 -36.65 -15.86
N ARG A 162 -33.68 -36.47 -17.08
CA ARG A 162 -34.34 -35.70 -18.14
C ARG A 162 -35.69 -36.31 -18.54
N GLN A 163 -35.79 -37.63 -18.66
CA GLN A 163 -37.05 -38.32 -18.91
C GLN A 163 -38.04 -38.09 -17.77
N LYS A 164 -37.60 -38.20 -16.52
CA LYS A 164 -38.43 -37.91 -15.34
C LYS A 164 -38.81 -36.45 -15.23
N GLU A 165 -37.96 -35.50 -15.60
CA GLU A 165 -38.26 -34.06 -15.66
C GLU A 165 -39.32 -33.78 -16.72
N ILE A 166 -39.22 -34.43 -17.88
CA ILE A 166 -40.23 -34.35 -18.93
C ILE A 166 -41.54 -34.97 -18.44
N GLU A 167 -41.51 -36.14 -17.81
CA GLU A 167 -42.70 -36.78 -17.22
C GLU A 167 -43.31 -35.92 -16.09
N LEU A 168 -42.49 -35.34 -15.20
CA LEU A 168 -42.93 -34.41 -14.15
C LEU A 168 -43.54 -33.14 -14.72
N SER A 169 -43.03 -32.65 -15.87
CA SER A 169 -43.62 -31.53 -16.59
C SER A 169 -44.92 -31.90 -17.33
N GLN A 170 -45.11 -33.18 -17.66
CA GLN A 170 -46.30 -33.70 -18.37
C GLN A 170 -47.39 -34.23 -17.43
N VAL A 171 -47.07 -34.65 -16.21
CA VAL A 171 -48.07 -35.12 -15.22
C VAL A 171 -48.70 -33.90 -14.54
N ARG A 172 -49.81 -33.45 -15.12
CA ARG A 172 -50.79 -32.59 -14.43
C ARG A 172 -51.37 -33.33 -13.22
N GLU A 173 -51.21 -32.68 -12.08
CA GLU A 173 -52.16 -32.64 -10.97
C GLU A 173 -52.68 -34.00 -10.46
N LYS A 174 -51.91 -34.60 -9.56
CA LYS A 174 -52.47 -35.47 -8.51
C LYS A 174 -51.93 -35.03 -7.17
N VAL A 175 -52.83 -34.42 -6.40
CA VAL A 175 -52.66 -34.10 -4.99
C VAL A 175 -52.34 -35.38 -4.22
N VAL A 176 -51.13 -35.44 -3.65
CA VAL A 176 -50.77 -36.39 -2.59
C VAL A 176 -49.98 -35.61 -1.55
N GLN A 177 -50.43 -35.69 -0.31
CA GLN A 177 -49.75 -35.12 0.85
C GLN A 177 -48.36 -35.75 0.93
N GLN A 178 -47.31 -34.93 0.89
CA GLN A 178 -45.94 -35.39 1.02
C GLN A 178 -45.26 -34.55 2.08
N GLU A 179 -44.74 -35.23 3.10
CA GLU A 179 -43.92 -34.64 4.16
C GLU A 179 -42.83 -33.78 3.53
N VAL A 180 -42.96 -32.48 3.78
CA VAL A 180 -41.98 -31.49 3.36
C VAL A 180 -40.81 -31.61 4.34
N VAL A 181 -39.79 -32.39 3.98
CA VAL A 181 -38.45 -32.07 4.47
C VAL A 181 -38.12 -30.74 3.83
N LYS A 182 -38.38 -29.66 4.58
CA LYS A 182 -38.02 -28.31 4.17
C LYS A 182 -36.52 -28.30 3.99
N TYR A 183 -36.08 -28.07 2.76
CA TYR A 183 -34.74 -27.56 2.52
C TYR A 183 -34.71 -26.17 3.15
N GLU A 184 -34.30 -26.11 4.42
CA GLU A 184 -33.94 -24.84 5.06
C GLU A 184 -32.60 -24.44 4.47
N GLU A 185 -32.63 -23.84 3.29
CA GLU A 185 -31.52 -22.99 2.87
C GLU A 185 -31.40 -21.89 3.94
N ASP A 186 -30.26 -21.87 4.62
CA ASP A 186 -30.01 -20.98 5.76
C ASP A 186 -30.53 -19.56 5.46
N PRO A 187 -31.47 -19.02 6.25
CA PRO A 187 -32.04 -17.70 6.04
C PRO A 187 -30.97 -16.60 5.95
N LEU A 188 -29.84 -16.82 6.64
CA LEU A 188 -28.66 -15.96 6.61
C LEU A 188 -28.02 -15.94 5.23
N LEU A 189 -27.76 -17.10 4.62
CA LEU A 189 -27.17 -17.20 3.28
C LEU A 189 -28.06 -16.53 2.22
N LYS A 190 -29.38 -16.69 2.32
CA LYS A 190 -30.33 -15.96 1.46
C LYS A 190 -30.27 -14.45 1.66
N SER A 191 -30.15 -14.00 2.91
CA SER A 191 -30.04 -12.57 3.21
C SER A 191 -28.73 -11.98 2.67
N GLU A 192 -27.63 -12.74 2.74
CA GLU A 192 -26.33 -12.37 2.21
C GLU A 192 -26.35 -12.31 0.69
N VAL A 193 -26.84 -13.34 0.00
CA VAL A 193 -26.99 -13.36 -1.46
C VAL A 193 -27.87 -12.21 -1.95
N ASN A 194 -28.95 -11.89 -1.22
CA ASN A 194 -29.79 -10.74 -1.54
C ASN A 194 -29.08 -9.40 -1.28
N SER A 195 -28.25 -9.30 -0.24
CA SER A 195 -27.45 -8.10 0.03
C SER A 195 -26.38 -7.87 -1.04
N PHE A 196 -25.68 -8.94 -1.45
CA PHE A 196 -24.70 -8.89 -2.53
C PHE A 196 -25.38 -8.58 -3.87
N SER A 197 -26.53 -9.18 -4.16
CA SER A 197 -27.30 -8.86 -5.37
C SER A 197 -27.70 -7.39 -5.41
N LYS A 198 -28.13 -6.81 -4.28
CA LYS A 198 -28.44 -5.38 -4.18
C LYS A 198 -27.20 -4.51 -4.34
N SER A 199 -26.07 -4.88 -3.73
CA SER A 199 -24.79 -4.18 -3.87
C SER A 199 -24.31 -4.21 -5.33
N ILE A 200 -24.34 -5.37 -5.98
CA ILE A 200 -24.01 -5.51 -7.40
C ILE A 200 -24.93 -4.63 -8.27
N GLN A 201 -26.23 -4.59 -7.97
CA GLN A 201 -27.16 -3.71 -8.69
C GLN A 201 -26.86 -2.22 -8.48
N THR A 202 -26.45 -1.80 -7.28
CA THR A 202 -26.04 -0.41 -7.04
C THR A 202 -24.74 -0.07 -7.75
N GLU A 203 -23.75 -0.97 -7.74
CA GLU A 203 -22.49 -0.79 -8.46
C GLU A 203 -22.69 -0.73 -9.98
N LEU A 204 -23.58 -1.56 -10.54
CA LEU A 204 -23.93 -1.48 -11.96
C LEU A 204 -24.56 -0.14 -12.32
N LYS A 205 -25.47 0.38 -11.50
CA LYS A 205 -26.07 1.72 -11.71
C LYS A 205 -25.03 2.83 -11.62
N GLN A 206 -24.09 2.75 -10.68
CA GLN A 206 -23.00 3.72 -10.56
C GLN A 206 -22.08 3.67 -11.79
N LYS A 207 -21.74 2.47 -12.25
CA LYS A 207 -20.96 2.27 -13.48
C LYS A 207 -21.66 2.91 -14.68
N ASP A 208 -22.97 2.68 -14.84
CA ASP A 208 -23.74 3.23 -15.95
C ASP A 208 -23.78 4.77 -15.88
N ALA A 209 -23.95 5.35 -14.68
CA ALA A 209 -23.90 6.80 -14.47
C ALA A 209 -22.53 7.40 -14.82
N LEU A 210 -21.44 6.77 -14.37
CA LEU A 210 -20.08 7.18 -14.71
C LEU A 210 -19.78 7.06 -16.21
N GLN A 211 -20.34 6.04 -16.88
CA GLN A 211 -20.23 5.91 -18.33
C GLN A 211 -20.96 7.05 -19.07
N GLU A 212 -22.12 7.49 -18.58
CA GLU A 212 -22.81 8.65 -19.14
C GLU A 212 -22.03 9.95 -18.93
N GLU A 213 -21.46 10.15 -17.74
CA GLU A 213 -20.60 11.30 -17.45
C GLU A 213 -19.35 11.31 -18.33
N PHE A 214 -18.71 10.15 -18.52
CA PHE A 214 -17.58 10.00 -19.42
C PHE A 214 -17.94 10.40 -20.86
N ARG A 215 -19.12 9.98 -21.35
CA ARG A 215 -19.62 10.39 -22.68
C ARG A 215 -19.86 11.90 -22.77
N LYS A 216 -20.42 12.52 -21.73
CA LYS A 216 -20.62 13.99 -21.66
C LYS A 216 -19.29 14.73 -21.68
N LEU A 217 -18.30 14.25 -20.93
CA LEU A 217 -16.95 14.82 -20.90
C LEU A 217 -16.23 14.66 -22.24
N GLN A 218 -16.35 13.51 -22.90
CA GLN A 218 -15.83 13.29 -24.26
C GLN A 218 -16.43 14.28 -25.27
N TRP A 219 -17.74 14.51 -25.21
CA TRP A 219 -18.40 15.50 -26.05
C TRP A 219 -17.91 16.92 -25.75
N ARG A 220 -17.79 17.29 -24.46
CA ARG A 220 -17.28 18.61 -24.05
C ARG A 220 -15.83 18.82 -24.48
N LYS A 221 -15.00 17.77 -24.40
CA LYS A 221 -13.62 17.79 -24.87
C LYS A 221 -13.57 18.06 -26.38
N SER A 222 -14.37 17.33 -27.16
CA SER A 222 -14.44 17.50 -28.62
C SER A 222 -14.89 18.91 -29.00
N GLU A 223 -15.84 19.49 -28.27
CA GLU A 223 -16.29 20.87 -28.48
C GLU A 223 -15.21 21.90 -28.14
N LEU A 224 -14.45 21.69 -27.07
CA LEU A 224 -13.32 22.57 -26.70
C LEU A 224 -12.17 22.46 -27.71
N GLU A 225 -11.87 21.27 -28.21
CA GLU A 225 -10.89 21.04 -29.28
C GLU A 225 -11.31 21.81 -30.56
N ARG A 226 -12.59 21.77 -30.93
CA ARG A 226 -13.14 22.55 -32.06
C ARG A 226 -12.98 24.06 -31.86
N GLN A 227 -13.28 24.57 -30.66
CA GLN A 227 -13.12 25.99 -30.33
C GLN A 227 -11.65 26.43 -30.37
N LEU A 228 -10.73 25.57 -29.92
CA LEU A 228 -9.29 25.84 -30.02
C LEU A 228 -8.83 25.93 -31.48
N GLU A 229 -9.28 25.02 -32.34
CA GLU A 229 -8.98 25.09 -33.77
C GLU A 229 -9.52 26.38 -34.42
N GLU A 230 -10.72 26.83 -34.05
CA GLU A 230 -11.29 28.10 -34.54
C GLU A 230 -10.43 29.30 -34.11
N LEU A 231 -10.00 29.34 -32.85
CA LEU A 231 -9.11 30.39 -32.35
C LEU A 231 -7.74 30.36 -33.03
N GLU A 232 -7.21 29.18 -33.36
CA GLU A 232 -5.98 29.04 -34.12
C GLU A 232 -6.12 29.56 -35.55
N ARG A 233 -7.24 29.26 -36.23
CA ARG A 233 -7.56 29.82 -37.55
C ARG A 233 -7.68 31.35 -37.52
N GLU A 234 -8.35 31.90 -36.50
CA GLU A 234 -8.46 33.35 -36.32
C GLU A 234 -7.09 34.00 -36.08
N ARG A 235 -6.25 33.40 -35.23
CA ARG A 235 -4.87 33.85 -35.00
C ARG A 235 -4.04 33.83 -36.28
N GLN A 236 -4.20 32.82 -37.14
CA GLN A 236 -3.53 32.76 -38.44
C GLN A 236 -4.01 33.87 -39.38
N SER A 237 -5.32 34.05 -39.53
CA SER A 237 -5.90 35.12 -40.35
C SER A 237 -5.46 36.52 -39.89
N ARG A 238 -5.39 36.75 -38.56
CA ARG A 238 -4.88 38.00 -37.99
C ARG A 238 -3.42 38.25 -38.36
N ARG A 239 -2.56 37.22 -38.29
CA ARG A 239 -1.15 37.35 -38.70
C ARG A 239 -1.02 37.71 -40.18
N GLU A 240 -1.82 37.10 -41.05
CA GLU A 240 -1.85 37.42 -42.49
C GLU A 240 -2.30 38.87 -42.74
N ALA A 241 -3.33 39.33 -42.04
CA ALA A 241 -3.79 40.72 -42.12
C ALA A 241 -2.73 41.72 -41.61
N GLU A 242 -2.02 41.40 -40.53
CA GLU A 242 -0.93 42.23 -40.00
C GLU A 242 0.22 42.36 -41.02
N LEU A 243 0.57 41.27 -41.71
CA LEU A 243 1.56 41.30 -42.79
C LEU A 243 1.10 42.17 -43.97
N GLU A 244 -0.17 42.13 -44.33
CA GLU A 244 -0.70 42.95 -45.42
C GLU A 244 -0.74 44.44 -45.05
N ILE A 245 -1.09 44.77 -43.81
CA ILE A 245 -1.01 46.14 -43.27
C ILE A 245 0.42 46.67 -43.36
N GLN A 246 1.43 45.85 -43.03
CA GLN A 246 2.84 46.27 -43.14
C GLN A 246 3.22 46.61 -44.59
N LYS A 247 2.79 45.81 -45.58
CA LYS A 247 3.02 46.10 -47.00
C LYS A 247 2.36 47.41 -47.44
N LEU A 248 1.11 47.64 -47.04
CA LEU A 248 0.38 48.87 -47.37
C LEU A 248 1.04 50.11 -46.76
N LYS A 249 1.55 50.02 -45.53
CA LYS A 249 2.29 51.12 -44.88
C LYS A 249 3.54 51.53 -45.66
N MET A 250 4.32 50.56 -46.15
CA MET A 250 5.50 50.88 -46.96
C MET A 250 5.09 51.63 -48.25
N ARG A 251 4.02 51.17 -48.91
CA ARG A 251 3.52 51.78 -50.15
C ARG A 251 2.97 53.20 -49.94
N LEU A 252 2.38 53.49 -48.79
CA LEU A 252 1.90 54.84 -48.45
C LEU A 252 3.07 55.82 -48.30
N ASN A 253 4.11 55.42 -47.57
CA ASN A 253 5.30 56.26 -47.36
C ASN A 253 5.99 56.65 -48.69
N GLU A 254 6.02 55.75 -49.66
CA GLU A 254 6.57 56.03 -51.01
C GLU A 254 5.78 57.12 -51.76
N LEU A 255 4.47 57.21 -51.55
CA LEU A 255 3.61 58.20 -52.21
C LEU A 255 3.74 59.59 -51.58
N GLU A 256 3.83 59.66 -50.25
CA GLU A 256 3.99 60.94 -49.52
C GLU A 256 5.29 61.66 -49.92
N GLN A 257 6.38 60.91 -50.11
CA GLN A 257 7.66 61.48 -50.55
C GLN A 257 7.56 62.17 -51.93
N ARG A 258 6.77 61.60 -52.85
CA ARG A 258 6.56 62.17 -54.20
C ARG A 258 5.75 63.47 -54.17
N GLU A 259 4.84 63.62 -53.22
CA GLU A 259 3.99 64.81 -53.13
C GLU A 259 4.81 66.04 -52.71
N ILE A 260 5.77 65.87 -51.81
CA ILE A 260 6.62 66.94 -51.28
C ILE A 260 7.48 67.57 -52.40
N GLU A 261 8.02 66.75 -53.29
CA GLU A 261 8.88 67.20 -54.41
C GLU A 261 8.15 68.09 -55.44
N THR A 262 6.82 67.99 -55.51
CA THR A 262 6.02 68.70 -56.53
C THR A 262 5.60 70.12 -56.13
N LYS A 263 5.61 70.47 -54.83
CA LYS A 263 5.06 71.75 -54.33
C LYS A 263 6.06 72.93 -54.38
N GLU A 264 7.35 72.69 -54.57
CA GLU A 264 8.39 73.74 -54.45
C GLU A 264 8.62 74.63 -55.69
N LYS A 265 7.95 74.42 -56.85
CA LYS A 265 8.35 75.01 -58.14
C LYS A 265 7.55 76.20 -58.70
N VAL A 266 6.53 76.73 -58.03
CA VAL A 266 5.65 77.74 -58.66
C VAL A 266 5.35 78.93 -57.76
N THR A 267 6.21 79.94 -57.73
CA THR A 267 5.83 81.35 -57.53
C THR A 267 6.99 82.27 -57.90
N LEU A 268 6.82 83.18 -58.87
CA LEU A 268 7.33 84.57 -58.91
C LEU A 268 7.35 85.14 -60.33
N LYS A 269 6.78 86.35 -60.48
CA LYS A 269 6.99 87.45 -61.48
C LYS A 269 5.64 88.04 -61.93
N GLN A 270 5.41 89.35 -62.12
CA GLN A 270 6.16 90.59 -61.93
C GLN A 270 5.17 91.73 -62.25
N LYS A 271 5.10 92.81 -61.45
CA LYS A 271 4.20 93.97 -61.64
C LYS A 271 4.99 95.12 -62.27
N VAL A 272 4.54 95.66 -63.41
CA VAL A 272 5.16 96.80 -64.13
C VAL A 272 4.29 98.05 -63.92
N VAL A 273 4.91 99.19 -63.58
CA VAL A 273 4.25 100.48 -63.34
C VAL A 273 4.76 101.50 -64.37
N LEU A 274 3.83 102.21 -65.02
CA LEU A 274 4.07 103.35 -65.92
C LEU A 274 3.80 104.66 -65.17
N GLN A 275 4.69 105.64 -65.31
CA GLN A 275 4.62 106.96 -64.68
C GLN A 275 3.57 107.87 -65.33
N GLN A 276 2.99 108.76 -64.52
CA GLN A 276 1.77 109.53 -64.75
C GLN A 276 2.01 111.06 -64.62
N ASP A 277 1.16 111.86 -65.28
CA ASP A 277 1.28 113.30 -65.54
C ASP A 277 1.03 114.23 -64.33
N LEU A 278 1.56 115.46 -64.37
CA LEU A 278 1.64 116.44 -63.26
C LEU A 278 0.28 116.94 -62.67
N GLN A 279 -0.84 116.72 -63.34
CA GLN A 279 -2.17 116.97 -62.75
C GLN A 279 -2.66 115.80 -61.89
N GLN A 280 -2.21 114.58 -62.19
CA GLN A 280 -2.40 113.43 -61.31
C GLN A 280 -1.61 113.59 -60.03
N GLU A 281 -0.48 114.30 -59.96
CA GLU A 281 0.26 114.49 -58.69
C GLU A 281 -0.56 115.19 -57.59
N LYS A 282 -1.43 116.15 -57.94
CA LYS A 282 -2.25 116.87 -56.94
C LYS A 282 -3.43 116.02 -56.47
N GLU A 283 -4.09 115.33 -57.38
CA GLU A 283 -5.13 114.35 -57.06
C GLU A 283 -4.54 113.13 -56.33
N HIS A 284 -3.34 112.71 -56.72
CA HIS A 284 -2.55 111.66 -56.11
C HIS A 284 -2.10 112.04 -54.72
N ASN A 285 -1.68 113.28 -54.45
CA ASN A 285 -1.34 113.71 -53.09
C ASN A 285 -2.57 113.75 -52.15
N MET A 286 -3.75 114.18 -52.64
CA MET A 286 -4.99 114.09 -51.86
C MET A 286 -5.44 112.64 -51.68
N LEU A 287 -5.32 111.82 -52.73
CA LEU A 287 -5.58 110.39 -52.65
C LEU A 287 -4.59 109.71 -51.70
N LEU A 288 -3.33 110.14 -51.66
CA LEU A 288 -2.27 109.63 -50.79
C LEU A 288 -2.59 109.92 -49.33
N GLN A 289 -3.09 111.13 -49.00
CA GLN A 289 -3.57 111.41 -47.64
C GLN A 289 -4.76 110.54 -47.23
N VAL A 290 -5.70 110.29 -48.14
CA VAL A 290 -6.83 109.38 -47.89
C VAL A 290 -6.37 107.93 -47.79
N GLU A 291 -5.38 107.53 -48.58
CA GLU A 291 -4.76 106.20 -48.56
C GLU A 291 -3.95 105.99 -47.28
N GLU A 292 -3.23 107.01 -46.79
CA GLU A 292 -2.53 107.00 -45.51
C GLU A 292 -3.52 106.86 -44.34
N GLU A 293 -4.62 107.61 -44.33
CA GLU A 293 -5.67 107.48 -43.31
C GLU A 293 -6.40 106.13 -43.39
N ARG A 294 -6.63 105.60 -44.60
CA ARG A 294 -7.14 104.23 -44.79
C ARG A 294 -6.15 103.20 -44.29
N HIS A 295 -4.85 103.39 -44.51
CA HIS A 295 -3.81 102.49 -44.04
C HIS A 295 -3.70 102.52 -42.51
N ARG A 296 -3.75 103.70 -41.89
CA ARG A 296 -3.83 103.85 -40.42
C ARG A 296 -5.04 103.13 -39.85
N ARG A 297 -6.23 103.31 -40.46
CA ARG A 297 -7.44 102.59 -40.06
C ARG A 297 -7.27 101.08 -40.20
N GLN A 298 -6.68 100.62 -41.30
CA GLN A 298 -6.45 99.20 -41.55
C GLN A 298 -5.48 98.59 -40.54
N ILE A 299 -4.41 99.30 -40.17
CA ILE A 299 -3.49 98.87 -39.11
C ILE A 299 -4.25 98.73 -37.79
N LEU A 300 -5.02 99.75 -37.39
CA LEU A 300 -5.82 99.70 -36.17
C LEU A 300 -6.85 98.57 -36.18
N GLU A 301 -7.50 98.31 -37.31
CA GLU A 301 -8.42 97.18 -37.48
C GLU A 301 -7.70 95.83 -37.33
N THR A 302 -6.50 95.67 -37.91
CA THR A 302 -5.70 94.45 -37.74
C THR A 302 -5.22 94.26 -36.30
N GLU A 303 -4.86 95.34 -35.61
CA GLU A 303 -4.50 95.31 -34.19
C GLU A 303 -5.70 94.92 -33.33
N LEU A 304 -6.89 95.47 -33.63
CA LEU A 304 -8.13 95.15 -32.94
C LEU A 304 -8.54 93.69 -33.19
N GLU A 305 -8.39 93.18 -34.41
CA GLU A 305 -8.57 91.75 -34.72
C GLU A 305 -7.55 90.87 -34.01
N ALA A 306 -6.28 91.28 -33.93
CA ALA A 306 -5.25 90.54 -33.20
C ALA A 306 -5.56 90.51 -31.69
N LEU A 307 -6.04 91.61 -31.12
CA LEU A 307 -6.50 91.68 -29.73
C LEU A 307 -7.74 90.84 -29.49
N ARG A 308 -8.71 90.83 -30.42
CA ARG A 308 -9.87 89.92 -30.38
C ARG A 308 -9.47 88.45 -30.46
N LYS A 309 -8.51 88.10 -31.33
CA LYS A 309 -7.97 86.73 -31.40
C LYS A 309 -7.25 86.36 -30.12
N LYS A 310 -6.46 87.26 -29.53
CA LYS A 310 -5.84 87.05 -28.21
C LYS A 310 -6.89 86.87 -27.11
N LEU A 311 -7.97 87.65 -27.13
CA LEU A 311 -9.10 87.48 -26.20
C LEU A 311 -9.74 86.11 -26.36
N ILE A 312 -10.05 85.69 -27.60
CA ILE A 312 -10.63 84.37 -27.88
C ILE A 312 -9.67 83.25 -27.46
N VAL A 313 -8.36 83.40 -27.67
CA VAL A 313 -7.36 82.42 -27.23
C VAL A 313 -7.30 82.35 -25.72
N LEU A 314 -7.32 83.49 -25.03
CA LEU A 314 -7.33 83.54 -23.56
C LEU A 314 -8.65 82.97 -22.99
N GLU A 315 -9.80 83.29 -23.58
CA GLU A 315 -11.11 82.71 -23.21
C GLU A 315 -11.17 81.20 -23.46
N LYS A 316 -10.50 80.69 -24.50
CA LYS A 316 -10.44 79.25 -24.81
C LYS A 316 -9.36 78.52 -24.02
N MET A 317 -8.42 79.21 -23.39
CA MET A 317 -7.30 78.61 -22.69
C MET A 317 -7.40 78.83 -21.18
N GLU A 318 -8.29 78.10 -20.51
CA GLU A 318 -8.26 78.03 -19.05
C GLU A 318 -8.89 76.79 -18.39
N VAL A 319 -8.94 75.66 -19.11
CA VAL A 319 -9.19 74.36 -18.47
C VAL A 319 -7.86 73.62 -18.34
N LYS A 320 -7.13 73.87 -17.24
CA LYS A 320 -6.03 72.98 -16.84
C LYS A 320 -6.64 71.77 -16.14
N GLU A 321 -6.95 70.73 -16.91
CA GLU A 321 -7.37 69.44 -16.36
C GLU A 321 -6.22 68.81 -15.58
N LYS A 322 -6.29 68.84 -14.25
CA LYS A 322 -5.40 68.06 -13.40
C LYS A 322 -6.00 66.66 -13.25
N VAL A 323 -5.68 65.77 -14.19
CA VAL A 323 -6.07 64.35 -14.11
C VAL A 323 -5.18 63.68 -13.07
N VAL A 324 -5.73 63.39 -11.90
CA VAL A 324 -5.07 62.59 -10.86
C VAL A 324 -5.45 61.13 -11.09
N PHE A 325 -4.45 60.30 -11.45
CA PHE A 325 -4.61 58.85 -11.48
C PHE A 325 -4.33 58.31 -10.08
N THR A 326 -5.36 57.87 -9.37
CA THR A 326 -5.21 57.08 -8.16
C THR A 326 -5.29 55.60 -8.54
N GLU A 327 -4.16 54.89 -8.52
CA GLU A 327 -4.09 53.43 -8.73
C GLU A 327 -4.53 52.74 -7.43
N LYS A 328 -5.79 52.30 -7.37
CA LYS A 328 -6.26 51.36 -6.36
C LYS A 328 -6.10 49.95 -6.94
N ILE A 329 -5.25 49.14 -6.31
CA ILE A 329 -5.12 47.72 -6.62
C ILE A 329 -6.25 47.03 -5.87
N GLU A 330 -7.38 46.82 -6.53
CA GLU A 330 -8.36 45.84 -6.06
C GLU A 330 -7.86 44.45 -6.45
N VAL A 331 -7.52 43.69 -5.42
CA VAL A 331 -7.22 42.27 -5.53
C VAL A 331 -8.55 41.54 -5.68
N GLU A 332 -8.96 41.26 -6.91
CA GLU A 332 -10.04 40.32 -7.13
C GLU A 332 -9.53 38.90 -6.87
N LYS A 333 -10.03 38.32 -5.79
CA LYS A 333 -10.06 36.89 -5.60
C LYS A 333 -11.06 36.32 -6.60
N ASP A 334 -10.59 35.98 -7.78
CA ASP A 334 -11.42 35.37 -8.81
C ASP A 334 -12.12 34.14 -8.21
N ALA A 335 -13.45 34.20 -8.07
CA ALA A 335 -14.23 33.15 -7.41
C ALA A 335 -14.04 31.79 -8.08
N GLU A 336 -13.75 31.77 -9.39
CA GLU A 336 -13.40 30.56 -10.14
C GLU A 336 -12.06 29.96 -9.69
N THR A 337 -11.05 30.79 -9.40
CA THR A 337 -9.74 30.33 -8.91
C THR A 337 -9.83 29.83 -7.47
N GLU A 338 -10.61 30.48 -6.61
CA GLU A 338 -10.85 30.00 -5.24
C GLU A 338 -11.63 28.67 -5.24
N GLN A 339 -12.63 28.53 -6.13
CA GLN A 339 -13.34 27.28 -6.33
C GLN A 339 -12.43 26.18 -6.85
N GLU A 340 -11.52 26.49 -7.78
CA GLU A 340 -10.57 25.51 -8.31
C GLU A 340 -9.55 25.09 -7.24
N ILE A 341 -9.03 26.03 -6.44
CA ILE A 341 -8.18 25.73 -5.28
C ILE A 341 -8.93 24.83 -4.29
N HIS A 342 -10.22 25.10 -4.04
CA HIS A 342 -11.02 24.28 -3.13
C HIS A 342 -11.25 22.86 -3.68
N ARG A 343 -11.55 22.72 -4.98
CA ARG A 343 -11.66 21.41 -5.65
C ARG A 343 -10.35 20.64 -5.59
N LEU A 344 -9.22 21.29 -5.90
CA LEU A 344 -7.90 20.67 -5.85
C LEU A 344 -7.54 20.25 -4.43
N LYS A 345 -7.88 21.04 -3.41
CA LYS A 345 -7.73 20.65 -2.00
C LYS A 345 -8.58 19.44 -1.65
N SER A 346 -9.86 19.41 -2.03
CA SER A 346 -10.75 18.25 -1.80
C SER A 346 -10.21 16.98 -2.47
N MET A 347 -9.77 17.08 -3.73
CA MET A 347 -9.15 15.96 -4.44
C MET A 347 -7.86 15.49 -3.76
N MET A 348 -7.00 16.42 -3.33
CA MET A 348 -5.77 16.07 -2.62
C MET A 348 -6.06 15.38 -1.28
N GLU A 349 -7.08 15.82 -0.55
CA GLU A 349 -7.52 15.19 0.69
C GLU A 349 -8.11 13.79 0.46
N GLU A 350 -8.92 13.61 -0.59
CA GLU A 350 -9.46 12.31 -1.00
C GLU A 350 -8.34 11.34 -1.41
N GLU A 351 -7.39 11.77 -2.24
CA GLU A 351 -6.22 10.97 -2.60
C GLU A 351 -5.36 10.64 -1.37
N SER A 352 -5.24 11.57 -0.41
CA SER A 352 -4.55 11.31 0.87
C SER A 352 -5.31 10.34 1.78
N ARG A 353 -6.64 10.24 1.67
CA ARG A 353 -7.44 9.21 2.34
C ARG A 353 -7.25 7.86 1.66
N ARG A 354 -7.40 7.80 0.33
CA ARG A 354 -7.17 6.58 -0.47
C ARG A 354 -5.77 6.01 -0.25
N LYS A 355 -4.76 6.87 -0.20
CA LYS A 355 -3.39 6.46 0.13
C LYS A 355 -3.30 5.80 1.51
N ARG A 356 -3.90 6.38 2.54
CA ARG A 356 -3.91 5.80 3.90
C ARG A 356 -4.66 4.47 3.95
N ASP A 357 -5.76 4.35 3.21
CA ASP A 357 -6.53 3.11 3.12
C ASP A 357 -5.70 2.00 2.42
N LEU A 358 -4.97 2.34 1.35
CA LEU A 358 -4.05 1.43 0.67
C LEU A 358 -2.85 1.05 1.55
N GLU A 359 -2.26 2.00 2.29
CA GLU A 359 -1.19 1.72 3.25
C GLU A 359 -1.67 0.76 4.35
N ALA A 360 -2.88 0.97 4.89
CA ALA A 360 -3.48 0.06 5.87
C ALA A 360 -3.73 -1.35 5.29
N GLU A 361 -4.12 -1.45 4.02
CA GLU A 361 -4.31 -2.74 3.36
C GLU A 361 -2.97 -3.45 3.11
N VAL A 362 -1.92 -2.71 2.75
CA VAL A 362 -0.55 -3.25 2.65
C VAL A 362 -0.09 -3.80 4.00
N ASP A 363 -0.29 -3.06 5.08
CA ASP A 363 0.08 -3.50 6.43
C ASP A 363 -0.68 -4.78 6.83
N ARG A 364 -1.98 -4.86 6.51
CA ARG A 364 -2.79 -6.07 6.75
C ARG A 364 -2.29 -7.27 5.94
N LEU A 365 -1.99 -7.08 4.66
CA LEU A 365 -1.48 -8.14 3.80
C LEU A 365 -0.09 -8.61 4.26
N GLN A 366 0.78 -7.70 4.71
CA GLN A 366 2.08 -8.04 5.29
C GLN A 366 1.94 -8.84 6.60
N ALA A 367 1.00 -8.46 7.46
CA ALA A 367 0.71 -9.23 8.68
C ALA A 367 0.21 -10.64 8.32
N HIS A 368 -0.72 -10.76 7.37
CA HIS A 368 -1.23 -12.06 6.94
C HIS A 368 -0.16 -12.93 6.28
N LEU A 369 0.73 -12.33 5.48
CA LEU A 369 1.86 -13.02 4.88
C LEU A 369 2.82 -13.53 5.96
N SER A 370 3.11 -12.73 6.99
CA SER A 370 3.96 -13.13 8.11
C SER A 370 3.34 -14.29 8.92
N GLU A 371 2.02 -14.27 9.14
CA GLU A 371 1.28 -15.36 9.77
C GLU A 371 1.34 -16.65 8.95
N LEU A 372 1.16 -16.55 7.62
CA LEU A 372 1.27 -17.68 6.71
C LEU A 372 2.70 -18.24 6.67
N GLU A 373 3.72 -17.40 6.62
CA GLU A 373 5.13 -17.81 6.70
C GLU A 373 5.42 -18.54 8.01
N PHE A 374 4.92 -18.02 9.14
CA PHE A 374 5.06 -18.68 10.43
C PHE A 374 4.35 -20.04 10.48
N SER A 375 3.10 -20.10 10.00
CA SER A 375 2.33 -21.35 9.90
C SER A 375 3.03 -22.38 9.01
N ASN A 376 3.55 -21.94 7.86
CA ASN A 376 4.29 -22.80 6.94
C ASN A 376 5.61 -23.28 7.56
N SER A 377 6.33 -22.43 8.30
CA SER A 377 7.52 -22.84 9.06
C SER A 377 7.20 -23.90 10.11
N LYS A 378 6.08 -23.73 10.85
CA LYS A 378 5.60 -24.71 11.83
C LYS A 378 5.22 -26.03 11.16
N SER A 379 4.45 -25.98 10.09
CA SER A 379 4.05 -27.18 9.33
C SER A 379 5.25 -27.90 8.73
N ASN A 380 6.26 -27.18 8.22
CA ASN A 380 7.50 -27.79 7.74
C ASN A 380 8.28 -28.49 8.86
N LYS A 381 8.31 -27.93 10.09
CA LYS A 381 8.90 -28.63 11.23
C LYS A 381 8.14 -29.91 11.57
N GLU A 382 6.80 -29.87 11.58
CA GLU A 382 5.96 -31.05 11.79
C GLU A 382 6.20 -32.11 10.71
N LEU A 383 6.34 -31.71 9.44
CA LEU A 383 6.71 -32.62 8.35
C LEU A 383 8.09 -33.24 8.54
N GLU A 384 9.07 -32.48 9.03
CA GLU A 384 10.41 -33.01 9.29
C GLU A 384 10.39 -34.03 10.45
N TYR A 385 9.65 -33.75 11.52
CA TYR A 385 9.41 -34.73 12.59
C TYR A 385 8.76 -36.01 12.06
N LEU A 386 7.73 -35.90 11.22
CA LEU A 386 7.09 -37.06 10.60
C LEU A 386 8.05 -37.84 9.70
N ARG A 387 8.95 -37.16 8.96
CA ARG A 387 9.99 -37.82 8.16
C ARG A 387 10.97 -38.59 9.01
N GLU A 388 11.44 -38.00 10.13
CA GLU A 388 12.31 -38.69 11.08
C GLU A 388 11.62 -39.91 11.70
N GLU A 389 10.33 -39.79 12.05
CA GLU A 389 9.56 -40.89 12.64
C GLU A 389 9.30 -42.02 11.63
N VAL A 390 8.98 -41.68 10.38
CA VAL A 390 8.90 -42.67 9.28
C VAL A 390 10.24 -43.37 9.09
N HIS A 391 11.37 -42.62 9.13
CA HIS A 391 12.69 -43.23 9.03
C HIS A 391 12.99 -44.18 10.20
N LYS A 392 12.64 -43.82 11.44
CA LYS A 392 12.77 -44.69 12.62
C LYS A 392 11.95 -45.97 12.47
N LEU A 393 10.67 -45.86 12.11
CA LEU A 393 9.79 -47.00 11.86
C LEU A 393 10.31 -47.90 10.73
N GLN A 394 10.94 -47.31 9.70
CA GLN A 394 11.56 -48.07 8.62
C GLN A 394 12.78 -48.86 9.09
N MET A 395 13.60 -48.30 9.99
CA MET A 395 14.72 -49.01 10.62
C MET A 395 14.21 -50.14 11.53
N GLU A 396 13.20 -49.89 12.36
CA GLU A 396 12.57 -50.92 13.21
C GLU A 396 11.97 -52.06 12.39
N LYS A 397 11.28 -51.74 11.29
CA LYS A 397 10.77 -52.72 10.35
C LYS A 397 11.89 -53.61 9.79
N GLN A 398 13.03 -53.03 9.43
CA GLN A 398 14.18 -53.82 8.94
C GLN A 398 14.74 -54.73 10.04
N SER A 399 14.89 -54.23 11.27
CA SER A 399 15.33 -55.02 12.42
C SER A 399 14.41 -56.20 12.70
N LEU A 400 13.09 -55.96 12.76
CA LEU A 400 12.09 -57.00 12.95
C LEU A 400 12.06 -58.02 11.80
N GLN A 401 12.31 -57.59 10.56
CA GLN A 401 12.46 -58.50 9.43
C GLN A 401 13.68 -59.42 9.57
N ILE A 402 14.80 -58.90 10.07
CA ILE A 402 16.00 -59.70 10.35
C ILE A 402 15.71 -60.71 11.47
N GLU A 403 15.09 -60.27 12.55
CA GLU A 403 14.70 -61.14 13.68
C GLU A 403 13.72 -62.23 13.24
N THR A 404 12.74 -61.89 12.40
CA THR A 404 11.80 -62.87 11.82
C THR A 404 12.55 -63.93 11.00
N ARG A 405 13.53 -63.53 10.18
CA ARG A 405 14.37 -64.47 9.42
C ARG A 405 15.22 -65.34 10.34
N HIS A 406 15.75 -64.77 11.42
CA HIS A 406 16.51 -65.51 12.42
C HIS A 406 15.66 -66.58 13.10
N LEU A 407 14.49 -66.21 13.62
CA LEU A 407 13.55 -67.14 14.24
C LEU A 407 13.08 -68.23 13.25
N GLN A 408 12.83 -67.86 11.99
CA GLN A 408 12.52 -68.84 10.94
C GLN A 408 13.66 -69.87 10.76
N SER A 409 14.92 -69.42 10.79
CA SER A 409 16.07 -70.31 10.69
C SER A 409 16.23 -71.20 11.92
N GLU A 410 16.01 -70.68 13.14
CA GLU A 410 16.02 -71.47 14.37
C GLU A 410 14.93 -72.54 14.38
N ILE A 411 13.71 -72.17 13.94
CA ILE A 411 12.61 -73.12 13.78
C ILE A 411 13.00 -74.21 12.79
N GLU A 412 13.61 -73.86 11.65
CA GLU A 412 14.05 -74.83 10.64
C GLU A 412 15.13 -75.79 11.20
N ILE A 413 16.11 -75.26 11.95
CA ILE A 413 17.13 -76.06 12.63
C ILE A 413 16.46 -77.01 13.64
N THR A 414 15.57 -76.49 14.49
CA THR A 414 14.84 -77.28 15.50
C THR A 414 13.99 -78.38 14.85
N ILE A 415 13.35 -78.11 13.71
CA ILE A 415 12.61 -79.11 12.93
C ILE A 415 13.56 -80.18 12.40
N LYS A 416 14.72 -79.82 11.85
CA LYS A 416 15.73 -80.78 11.36
C LYS A 416 16.27 -81.64 12.49
N GLU A 417 16.56 -81.05 13.65
CA GLU A 417 16.98 -81.78 14.85
C GLU A 417 15.90 -82.74 15.35
N ALA A 418 14.65 -82.29 15.44
CA ALA A 418 13.51 -83.13 15.83
C ALA A 418 13.27 -84.28 14.83
N GLN A 419 13.41 -84.03 13.52
CA GLN A 419 13.35 -85.08 12.49
C GLN A 419 14.53 -86.06 12.59
N GLY A 420 15.73 -85.58 12.90
CA GLY A 420 16.90 -86.41 13.18
C GLY A 420 16.69 -87.32 14.39
N LEU A 421 16.20 -86.77 15.51
CA LEU A 421 15.83 -87.52 16.70
C LEU A 421 14.70 -88.52 16.42
N ARG A 422 13.71 -88.15 15.61
CA ARG A 422 12.62 -89.05 15.19
C ARG A 422 13.12 -90.22 14.34
N SER A 423 14.09 -89.96 13.47
CA SER A 423 14.72 -90.99 12.62
C SER A 423 15.57 -91.95 13.46
N LEU A 424 16.33 -91.42 14.44
CA LEU A 424 17.09 -92.23 15.40
C LEU A 424 16.18 -93.08 16.31
N THR A 425 15.06 -92.52 16.76
CA THR A 425 14.09 -93.26 17.58
C THR A 425 13.30 -94.31 16.79
N GLN A 426 13.10 -94.15 15.47
CA GLN A 426 12.43 -95.19 14.67
C GLN A 426 13.32 -96.39 14.30
N VAL A 427 14.64 -96.20 14.18
CA VAL A 427 15.54 -97.27 13.71
C VAL A 427 16.16 -98.07 14.87
N ASP A 428 16.34 -97.46 16.06
CA ASP A 428 17.10 -98.08 17.16
C ASP A 428 16.34 -98.27 18.49
N SER A 429 15.08 -97.82 18.62
CA SER A 429 14.39 -97.83 19.92
C SER A 429 13.94 -99.20 20.41
N GLY A 430 13.53 -100.13 19.54
CA GLY A 430 13.10 -101.46 19.98
C GLY A 430 14.21 -102.27 20.63
N VAL A 431 15.40 -102.29 20.00
CA VAL A 431 16.52 -103.13 20.45
C VAL A 431 17.30 -102.49 21.61
N ASN A 432 17.38 -101.15 21.66
CA ASN A 432 18.05 -100.45 22.76
C ASN A 432 17.18 -100.32 24.03
N LEU A 433 15.86 -100.23 23.92
CA LEU A 433 14.99 -100.19 25.11
C LEU A 433 14.94 -101.55 25.79
N ASP A 434 14.86 -102.66 25.03
CA ASP A 434 14.85 -104.01 25.59
C ASP A 434 16.19 -104.38 26.25
N SER A 435 17.32 -104.00 25.64
CA SER A 435 18.64 -104.21 26.23
C SER A 435 18.91 -103.35 27.46
N ARG A 436 18.40 -102.11 27.49
CA ARG A 436 18.48 -101.22 28.65
C ARG A 436 17.53 -101.64 29.77
N LEU A 437 16.34 -102.15 29.46
CA LEU A 437 15.46 -102.79 30.44
C LEU A 437 16.14 -104.01 31.06
N ALA A 438 16.72 -104.88 30.23
CA ALA A 438 17.42 -106.08 30.71
C ALA A 438 18.70 -105.77 31.53
N SER A 439 19.35 -104.62 31.30
CA SER A 439 20.48 -104.18 32.14
C SER A 439 19.99 -103.62 33.48
N LEU A 440 18.97 -102.75 33.46
CA LEU A 440 18.38 -102.19 34.68
C LEU A 440 17.76 -103.26 35.57
N GLU A 441 17.11 -104.29 34.99
CA GLU A 441 16.58 -105.42 35.76
C GLU A 441 17.67 -106.26 36.43
N ARG A 442 18.85 -106.39 35.79
CA ARG A 442 20.01 -107.06 36.39
C ARG A 442 20.59 -106.26 37.55
N GLU A 443 20.80 -104.96 37.35
CA GLU A 443 21.27 -104.06 38.40
C GLU A 443 20.32 -104.04 39.60
N LEU A 444 19.01 -104.03 39.35
CA LEU A 444 18.01 -104.04 40.41
C LEU A 444 18.02 -105.36 41.20
N LYS A 445 18.24 -106.50 40.53
CA LYS A 445 18.44 -107.81 41.20
C LYS A 445 19.72 -107.85 42.02
N GLU A 446 20.82 -107.26 41.54
CA GLU A 446 22.07 -107.17 42.29
C GLU A 446 21.93 -106.27 43.51
N LEU A 447 21.29 -105.12 43.39
CA LEU A 447 21.01 -104.23 44.52
C LEU A 447 20.10 -104.90 45.55
N GLN A 448 19.08 -105.65 45.12
CA GLN A 448 18.25 -106.44 46.03
C GLN A 448 19.06 -107.52 46.76
N LYS A 449 20.03 -108.16 46.10
CA LYS A 449 20.92 -109.12 46.74
C LYS A 449 21.80 -108.44 47.78
N ILE A 450 22.41 -107.30 47.42
CA ILE A 450 23.23 -106.51 48.35
C ILE A 450 22.42 -106.04 49.56
N SER A 451 21.17 -105.61 49.36
CA SER A 451 20.28 -105.23 50.47
C SER A 451 20.06 -106.40 51.42
N ARG A 452 19.74 -107.60 50.90
CA ARG A 452 19.55 -108.80 51.73
C ARG A 452 20.81 -109.18 52.49
N ASP A 453 21.98 -109.10 51.85
CA ASP A 453 23.27 -109.39 52.48
C ASP A 453 23.56 -108.37 53.60
N LYS A 454 23.23 -107.09 53.39
CA LYS A 454 23.36 -106.03 54.40
C LYS A 454 22.39 -106.19 55.56
N ASP A 455 21.15 -106.58 55.30
CA ASP A 455 20.16 -106.87 56.35
C ASP A 455 20.63 -108.04 57.22
N ALA A 456 21.21 -109.09 56.63
CA ALA A 456 21.81 -110.20 57.37
C ALA A 456 23.03 -109.77 58.21
N GLU A 457 23.87 -108.87 57.68
CA GLU A 457 25.01 -108.29 58.41
C GLU A 457 24.53 -107.47 59.62
N ILE A 458 23.49 -106.65 59.45
CA ILE A 458 22.86 -105.87 60.53
C ILE A 458 22.30 -106.81 61.61
N GLU A 459 21.63 -107.89 61.23
CA GLU A 459 21.09 -108.86 62.19
C GLU A 459 22.21 -109.55 63.00
N GLN A 460 23.33 -109.88 62.35
CA GLN A 460 24.52 -110.42 63.04
C GLN A 460 25.13 -109.41 64.02
N LEU A 461 25.22 -108.14 63.62
CA LEU A 461 25.74 -107.06 64.48
C LEU A 461 24.82 -106.83 65.68
N ASN A 462 23.50 -106.84 65.50
CA ASN A 462 22.54 -106.72 66.59
C ASN A 462 22.68 -107.87 67.59
N LYS A 463 22.80 -109.12 67.11
CA LYS A 463 23.08 -110.28 67.99
C LYS A 463 24.38 -110.10 68.77
N ARG A 464 25.45 -109.60 68.12
CA ARG A 464 26.72 -109.28 68.82
C ARG A 464 26.54 -108.18 69.85
N PHE A 465 25.78 -107.13 69.55
CA PHE A 465 25.50 -106.04 70.45
C PHE A 465 24.73 -106.50 71.69
N GLU A 466 23.69 -107.32 71.53
CA GLU A 466 22.96 -107.94 72.64
C GLU A 466 23.90 -108.77 73.54
N THR A 467 24.76 -109.60 72.95
CA THR A 467 25.74 -110.37 73.75
C THR A 467 26.75 -109.47 74.46
N MET A 468 27.10 -108.32 73.87
CA MET A 468 27.98 -107.35 74.51
C MET A 468 27.27 -106.62 75.66
N GLN A 469 25.99 -106.25 75.50
CA GLN A 469 25.18 -105.66 76.55
C GLN A 469 25.06 -106.60 77.75
N ILE A 470 24.75 -107.88 77.52
CA ILE A 470 24.68 -108.90 78.58
C ILE A 470 26.04 -109.00 79.31
N LYS A 471 27.16 -109.01 78.57
CA LYS A 471 28.50 -109.03 79.17
C LYS A 471 28.82 -107.76 79.97
N ARG A 472 28.37 -106.59 79.52
CA ARG A 472 28.53 -105.31 80.23
C ARG A 472 27.71 -105.29 81.52
N GLU A 473 26.45 -105.72 81.45
CA GLU A 473 25.54 -105.81 82.61
C GLU A 473 26.08 -106.79 83.65
N GLN A 474 26.64 -107.93 83.23
CA GLN A 474 27.32 -108.86 84.12
C GLN A 474 28.54 -108.19 84.79
N ARG A 475 29.38 -107.45 84.06
CA ARG A 475 30.52 -106.73 84.64
C ARG A 475 30.09 -105.65 85.65
N GLU A 476 29.06 -104.87 85.34
CA GLU A 476 28.53 -103.85 86.26
C GLU A 476 27.92 -104.47 87.52
N ASN A 477 27.24 -105.62 87.42
CA ASN A 477 26.73 -106.33 88.59
C ASN A 477 27.83 -106.90 89.49
N HIS A 478 28.98 -107.33 88.93
CA HIS A 478 30.10 -107.81 89.74
C HIS A 478 30.81 -106.68 90.50
N LEU A 479 30.70 -105.42 90.03
CA LEU A 479 31.23 -104.24 90.72
C LEU A 479 30.34 -103.73 91.87
N ARG A 480 29.07 -104.15 91.96
CA ARG A 480 28.09 -103.64 92.95
C ARG A 480 28.05 -104.41 94.29
N ARG A 481 29.05 -105.24 94.62
CA ARG A 481 29.14 -105.89 95.93
C ARG A 481 29.81 -104.94 96.95
N SER A 482 29.00 -104.37 97.84
CA SER A 482 29.39 -103.38 98.87
C SER A 482 30.34 -103.95 99.92
N ILE A 483 31.34 -103.16 100.35
CA ILE A 483 32.30 -103.50 101.40
C ILE A 483 31.67 -103.30 102.79
N VAL A 484 31.89 -104.26 103.70
CA VAL A 484 31.35 -104.25 105.08
C VAL A 484 32.52 -104.26 106.06
N VAL A 485 32.44 -103.49 107.14
CA VAL A 485 33.48 -103.39 108.19
C VAL A 485 33.05 -104.21 109.40
N ILE A 486 33.97 -104.98 109.97
CA ILE A 486 33.70 -105.88 111.10
C ILE A 486 34.38 -105.33 112.36
N ASP A 487 33.61 -105.21 113.45
CA ASP A 487 34.14 -104.85 114.77
C ASP A 487 34.98 -106.02 115.35
N PRO A 488 36.26 -105.81 115.69
CA PRO A 488 37.15 -106.87 116.15
C PRO A 488 36.80 -107.45 117.53
N ASP A 489 36.09 -106.72 118.40
CA ASP A 489 35.79 -107.19 119.76
C ASP A 489 34.43 -107.93 119.84
N THR A 490 33.49 -107.59 118.95
CA THR A 490 32.12 -108.15 118.95
C THR A 490 31.78 -108.99 117.71
N GLY A 491 32.62 -108.97 116.68
CA GLY A 491 32.43 -109.72 115.43
C GLY A 491 31.24 -109.25 114.59
N ARG A 492 30.65 -108.09 114.91
CA ARG A 492 29.46 -107.58 114.22
C ARG A 492 29.84 -106.84 112.94
N GLU A 493 29.22 -107.25 111.84
CA GLU A 493 29.28 -106.57 110.54
C GLU A 493 28.44 -105.28 110.57
N MET A 494 29.03 -104.18 110.08
CA MET A 494 28.38 -102.88 110.00
C MET A 494 28.86 -102.08 108.79
N SER A 495 28.07 -101.09 108.39
CA SER A 495 28.41 -100.22 107.26
C SER A 495 29.63 -99.35 107.60
N PRO A 496 30.40 -98.91 106.59
CA PRO A 496 31.50 -97.96 106.81
C PRO A 496 31.08 -96.68 107.57
N GLU A 497 29.82 -96.23 107.43
CA GLU A 497 29.29 -95.08 108.19
C GLU A 497 29.16 -95.37 109.69
N GLU A 498 28.61 -96.53 110.03
CA GLU A 498 28.44 -96.97 111.42
C GLU A 498 29.78 -97.22 112.12
N ALA A 499 30.74 -97.81 111.40
CA ALA A 499 32.09 -98.05 111.91
C ALA A 499 32.82 -96.74 112.24
N ARG A 500 32.62 -95.67 111.44
CA ARG A 500 33.20 -94.35 111.73
C ARG A 500 32.57 -93.72 112.96
N ASN A 501 31.24 -93.80 113.11
CA ASN A 501 30.54 -93.22 114.26
C ASN A 501 30.95 -93.89 115.59
N LEU A 502 31.30 -95.17 115.54
CA LEU A 502 31.85 -95.92 116.68
C LEU A 502 33.36 -95.69 116.88
N GLY A 503 34.00 -94.91 116.01
CA GLY A 503 35.43 -94.59 116.10
C GLY A 503 36.36 -95.72 115.66
N LEU A 504 35.83 -96.78 115.04
CA LEU A 504 36.60 -97.96 114.60
C LEU A 504 37.45 -97.66 113.34
N ILE A 505 37.02 -96.70 112.52
CA ILE A 505 37.76 -96.24 111.35
C ILE A 505 37.87 -94.71 111.33
N ASP A 506 38.98 -94.20 110.81
CA ASP A 506 39.17 -92.75 110.65
C ASP A 506 38.44 -92.21 109.40
N TRP A 507 38.29 -90.88 109.31
CA TRP A 507 37.62 -90.23 108.19
C TRP A 507 38.28 -90.54 106.83
N LYS A 508 39.59 -90.80 106.82
CA LYS A 508 40.35 -91.07 105.60
C LYS A 508 40.06 -92.48 105.07
N MET A 509 39.95 -93.47 105.94
CA MET A 509 39.52 -94.82 105.62
C MET A 509 38.05 -94.85 105.18
N TYR A 510 37.18 -94.07 105.82
CA TYR A 510 35.78 -93.98 105.42
C TYR A 510 35.62 -93.51 103.96
N VAL A 511 36.32 -92.44 103.56
CA VAL A 511 36.27 -91.93 102.17
C VAL A 511 36.78 -92.97 101.16
N ASN A 512 37.81 -93.72 101.53
CA ASN A 512 38.37 -94.77 100.68
C ASN A 512 37.47 -96.02 100.55
N LEU A 513 36.56 -96.25 101.50
CA LEU A 513 35.61 -97.37 101.47
C LEU A 513 34.28 -97.03 100.76
N GLN A 514 34.01 -95.74 100.54
CA GLN A 514 32.88 -95.25 99.75
C GLN A 514 33.19 -95.08 98.26
N SER A 515 34.46 -95.15 97.87
CA SER A 515 34.95 -95.09 96.48
C SER A 515 35.17 -96.49 95.93
#